data_AF-A0A101K5X0-F1
#
_entry.id   AF-A0A101K5X0-F1
#
_cell.length_a   1.000
_cell.length_b   1.000
_cell.length_c   1.000
_cell.angle_alpha   90.00
_cell.angle_beta   90.00
_cell.angle_gamma   90.00
#
_symmetry.space_group_name_H-M   'P 1'
#
loop_
_entity.id
_entity.type
_entity.pdbx_description
1 polymer ?
#
loop_
_entity_poly.entity_id
_entity_poly.type
_entity_poly.pdbx_seq_one_letter_code
_entity_poly.pdbx_strand_id
1 'polypeptide(L)'
;MLLVFSYSYSVELPNQKYLLRTVKENFDDKYSAIMPETDWNKKELKGKVKSMIETTYNYGYSGKDNEVKKKKTIFNKNGYIIEELQYDKNRKEPYSYKKRYNDKGLLIESHEHTYTYEYDKNGNLVQIKRPKNSAYGGLERTTYNKAGKIIRTQTFTQNQYDKAGVKITDDSNYLKDKNGELYQSLTDYSYIYNKDGKLQEIRDNVFSSGTIKYSYEFEDGLYVKTAELVTRKFVTYYDKDGNEVKYKWITYSLGPDKPRTQLHLVFKENKRDKYGNLTYQVANRIEELDPEKKGTDVGIYEKKIIEYEYYE
;
A
#
# COMPACT_ATOMS: atom_id res chain seq x y z
N MET A 1 -57.91 38.34 -13.34
CA MET A 1 -57.25 38.88 -14.54
C MET A 1 -55.78 38.48 -14.48
N LEU A 2 -55.30 37.84 -15.56
CA LEU A 2 -53.92 37.51 -15.97
C LEU A 2 -52.87 38.62 -15.68
N LEU A 3 -51.53 38.51 -15.66
CA LEU A 3 -50.42 37.61 -16.13
C LEU A 3 -49.15 38.05 -15.33
N VAL A 4 -48.27 37.20 -14.77
CA VAL A 4 -47.03 36.55 -15.29
C VAL A 4 -46.05 37.41 -16.12
N PHE A 5 -44.78 37.49 -15.64
CA PHE A 5 -43.47 37.20 -16.29
C PHE A 5 -42.43 37.13 -15.14
N SER A 6 -41.83 36.03 -14.66
CA SER A 6 -40.85 35.05 -15.19
C SER A 6 -39.52 35.63 -15.67
N TYR A 7 -38.43 35.36 -14.91
CA TYR A 7 -37.18 34.85 -15.47
C TYR A 7 -36.57 33.80 -14.51
N SER A 8 -36.21 32.68 -15.12
CA SER A 8 -35.81 31.41 -14.52
C SER A 8 -34.29 31.28 -14.54
N TYR A 9 -33.70 30.69 -13.50
CA TYR A 9 -32.58 29.77 -13.69
C TYR A 9 -32.84 28.50 -12.89
N SER A 10 -33.08 27.43 -13.62
CA SER A 10 -33.28 26.07 -13.13
C SER A 10 -31.92 25.40 -12.98
N VAL A 11 -31.63 24.83 -11.81
CA VAL A 11 -30.81 23.62 -11.72
C VAL A 11 -31.66 22.59 -11.01
N GLU A 12 -32.38 21.80 -11.81
CA GLU A 12 -33.03 20.58 -11.35
C GLU A 12 -31.93 19.58 -10.94
N LEU A 13 -31.88 19.25 -9.65
CA LEU A 13 -31.23 18.03 -9.19
C LEU A 13 -32.22 16.87 -9.41
N PRO A 14 -31.94 15.88 -10.28
CA PRO A 14 -32.84 14.77 -10.48
C PRO A 14 -32.79 13.85 -9.25
N ASN A 15 -33.90 13.81 -8.53
CA ASN A 15 -34.48 12.64 -7.85
C ASN A 15 -33.52 11.47 -7.60
N GLN A 16 -32.92 11.41 -6.41
CA GLN A 16 -32.32 10.20 -5.85
C GLN A 16 -33.42 9.18 -5.48
N LYS A 17 -33.93 8.46 -6.49
CA LYS A 17 -34.51 7.13 -6.28
C LYS A 17 -33.44 6.10 -6.64
N TYR A 18 -32.58 5.77 -5.69
CA TYR A 18 -31.70 4.61 -5.80
C TYR A 18 -32.54 3.34 -5.72
N LEU A 19 -32.93 2.83 -6.89
CA LEU A 19 -33.27 1.42 -7.01
C LEU A 19 -31.97 0.63 -6.77
N LEU A 20 -31.83 0.11 -5.55
CA LEU A 20 -30.93 -0.99 -5.24
C LEU A 20 -31.32 -2.16 -6.15
N ARG A 21 -30.67 -2.25 -7.31
CA ARG A 21 -30.63 -3.50 -8.06
C ARG A 21 -29.61 -4.37 -7.33
N THR A 22 -30.11 -5.22 -6.44
CA THR A 22 -29.35 -6.37 -5.93
C THR A 22 -28.94 -7.18 -7.15
N VAL A 23 -27.70 -7.02 -7.61
CA VAL A 23 -27.13 -7.90 -8.65
C VAL A 23 -26.85 -9.22 -7.97
N LYS A 24 -27.91 -10.03 -7.95
CA LYS A 24 -27.88 -11.46 -7.74
C LYS A 24 -26.94 -12.04 -8.80
N GLU A 25 -25.86 -12.67 -8.34
CA GLU A 25 -25.10 -13.71 -9.04
C GLU A 25 -25.17 -13.65 -10.56
N ASN A 26 -24.52 -12.66 -11.17
CA ASN A 26 -24.11 -12.69 -12.56
C ASN A 26 -22.93 -11.73 -12.67
N PHE A 27 -21.73 -12.28 -12.53
CA PHE A 27 -20.54 -11.62 -13.07
C PHE A 27 -20.75 -11.58 -14.58
N ASP A 28 -21.26 -10.47 -15.10
CA ASP A 28 -21.31 -10.25 -16.55
C ASP A 28 -19.89 -10.45 -17.12
N ASP A 29 -19.74 -11.42 -18.03
CA ASP A 29 -18.51 -11.72 -18.78
C ASP A 29 -17.98 -10.52 -19.60
N LYS A 30 -18.72 -9.41 -19.61
CA LYS A 30 -18.37 -8.16 -20.28
C LYS A 30 -17.24 -7.38 -19.60
N TYR A 31 -17.00 -7.62 -18.31
CA TYR A 31 -15.85 -7.05 -17.61
C TYR A 31 -14.80 -8.15 -17.46
N SER A 32 -13.82 -8.19 -18.37
CA SER A 32 -12.56 -8.89 -18.13
C SER A 32 -12.12 -8.55 -16.70
N ALA A 33 -12.04 -9.55 -15.83
CA ALA A 33 -11.94 -9.32 -14.39
C ALA A 33 -10.78 -8.37 -14.12
N ILE A 34 -11.08 -7.16 -13.63
CA ILE A 34 -10.04 -6.22 -13.21
C ILE A 34 -9.32 -6.93 -12.06
N MET A 35 -8.05 -7.27 -12.26
CA MET A 35 -7.28 -7.96 -11.24
C MET A 35 -6.36 -6.97 -10.53
N PRO A 36 -6.38 -6.92 -9.19
CA PRO A 36 -5.31 -6.28 -8.45
C PRO A 36 -3.96 -6.88 -8.86
N GLU A 37 -2.94 -6.03 -8.85
CA GLU A 37 -1.57 -6.45 -9.13
C GLU A 37 -1.16 -7.65 -8.28
N THR A 38 -0.49 -8.63 -8.90
CA THR A 38 0.00 -9.84 -8.23
C THR A 38 1.05 -9.51 -7.17
N ASP A 39 1.23 -10.38 -6.20
CA ASP A 39 2.24 -10.17 -5.17
C ASP A 39 3.67 -10.33 -5.72
N TRP A 40 3.87 -11.09 -6.82
CA TRP A 40 5.12 -11.07 -7.57
C TRP A 40 5.45 -9.68 -8.09
N ASN A 41 4.50 -9.02 -8.78
CA ASN A 41 4.75 -7.69 -9.36
C ASN A 41 4.97 -6.62 -8.27
N LYS A 42 4.16 -6.63 -7.20
CA LYS A 42 4.33 -5.71 -6.05
C LYS A 42 5.69 -5.85 -5.37
N LYS A 43 6.27 -7.07 -5.40
CA LYS A 43 7.60 -7.37 -4.86
C LYS A 43 8.70 -7.33 -5.91
N GLU A 44 8.38 -6.93 -7.14
CA GLU A 44 9.28 -6.87 -8.30
C GLU A 44 10.00 -8.21 -8.60
N LEU A 45 9.37 -9.34 -8.24
CA LEU A 45 9.93 -10.67 -8.43
C LEU A 45 9.94 -11.07 -9.91
N LYS A 46 11.04 -11.69 -10.33
CA LYS A 46 11.26 -12.21 -11.67
C LYS A 46 11.09 -13.72 -11.70
N GLY A 47 10.50 -14.25 -12.76
CA GLY A 47 10.20 -15.69 -12.87
C GLY A 47 9.05 -16.14 -11.96
N LYS A 48 8.71 -17.43 -12.05
CA LYS A 48 7.57 -18.02 -11.33
C LYS A 48 7.99 -18.48 -9.93
N VAL A 49 8.18 -17.55 -8.99
CA VAL A 49 8.62 -17.86 -7.63
C VAL A 49 7.54 -18.64 -6.87
N LYS A 50 7.84 -19.88 -6.50
CA LYS A 50 6.99 -20.75 -5.68
C LYS A 50 7.09 -20.40 -4.20
N SER A 51 8.30 -20.19 -3.69
CA SER A 51 8.51 -19.72 -2.32
C SER A 51 9.75 -18.85 -2.21
N MET A 52 9.77 -17.97 -1.21
CA MET A 52 10.95 -17.21 -0.82
C MET A 52 11.15 -17.29 0.69
N ILE A 53 12.40 -17.44 1.13
CA ILE A 53 12.80 -17.35 2.54
C ILE A 53 13.71 -16.15 2.68
N GLU A 54 13.28 -15.14 3.42
CA GLU A 54 14.06 -13.95 3.73
C GLU A 54 14.56 -14.04 5.17
N THR A 55 15.87 -13.92 5.35
CA THR A 55 16.53 -13.81 6.65
C THR A 55 17.25 -12.46 6.72
N THR A 56 16.82 -11.61 7.63
CA THR A 56 17.38 -10.27 7.85
C THR A 56 18.06 -10.22 9.20
N TYR A 57 19.32 -9.79 9.20
CA TYR A 57 20.13 -9.52 10.38
C TYR A 57 20.21 -8.01 10.55
N ASN A 58 19.63 -7.50 11.63
CA ASN A 58 19.68 -6.09 11.98
C ASN A 58 20.69 -5.89 13.11
N TYR A 59 21.73 -5.09 12.80
CA TYR A 59 22.82 -4.77 13.72
C TYR A 59 22.60 -3.48 14.52
N GLY A 60 21.51 -2.77 14.20
CA GLY A 60 21.07 -1.57 14.90
C GLY A 60 22.07 -0.41 14.80
N TYR A 61 21.91 0.57 15.69
CA TYR A 61 22.80 1.74 15.69
C TYR A 61 24.18 1.47 16.32
N SER A 62 24.25 0.45 17.17
CA SER A 62 25.48 0.11 17.90
C SER A 62 26.39 -0.87 17.14
N GLY A 63 25.88 -1.51 16.07
CA GLY A 63 26.55 -2.64 15.40
C GLY A 63 26.58 -3.92 16.26
N LYS A 64 25.99 -3.89 17.46
CA LYS A 64 26.00 -4.97 18.46
C LYS A 64 24.63 -5.60 18.64
N ASP A 65 23.57 -4.95 18.16
CA ASP A 65 22.26 -5.58 18.12
C ASP A 65 22.35 -6.76 17.14
N ASN A 66 21.61 -7.85 17.37
CA ASN A 66 21.60 -8.96 16.43
C ASN A 66 20.18 -9.51 16.36
N GLU A 67 19.27 -8.64 15.94
CA GLU A 67 17.90 -9.06 15.70
C GLU A 67 17.85 -9.82 14.37
N VAL A 68 17.63 -11.13 14.46
CA VAL A 68 17.45 -11.99 13.30
C VAL A 68 15.95 -12.17 13.06
N LYS A 69 15.46 -11.71 11.92
CA LYS A 69 14.09 -11.93 11.44
C LYS A 69 14.12 -12.91 10.29
N LYS A 70 13.35 -13.99 10.39
CA LYS A 70 13.18 -14.95 9.31
C LYS A 70 11.71 -15.02 8.92
N LYS A 71 11.43 -14.91 7.62
CA LYS A 71 10.09 -15.03 7.05
C LYS A 71 10.12 -15.93 5.82
N LYS A 72 9.18 -16.86 5.71
CA LYS A 72 8.92 -17.61 4.47
C LYS A 72 7.62 -17.15 3.86
N THR A 73 7.61 -16.86 2.57
CA THR A 73 6.42 -16.50 1.80
C THR A 73 6.21 -17.56 0.72
N ILE A 74 4.98 -18.07 0.62
CA ILE A 74 4.59 -19.11 -0.33
C ILE A 74 3.57 -18.50 -1.29
N PHE A 75 3.80 -18.68 -2.58
CA PHE A 75 2.95 -18.18 -3.65
C PHE A 75 2.17 -19.33 -4.30
N ASN A 76 1.08 -19.00 -5.00
CA ASN A 76 0.48 -19.90 -5.99
C ASN A 76 1.09 -19.67 -7.38
N LYS A 77 0.71 -20.51 -8.36
CA LYS A 77 1.21 -20.43 -9.75
C LYS A 77 0.87 -19.12 -10.47
N ASN A 78 -0.09 -18.35 -9.95
CA ASN A 78 -0.51 -17.06 -10.49
C ASN A 78 0.21 -15.88 -9.80
N GLY A 79 1.12 -16.15 -8.85
CA GLY A 79 1.92 -15.14 -8.18
C GLY A 79 1.25 -14.42 -7.01
N TYR A 80 0.20 -15.02 -6.43
CA TYR A 80 -0.43 -14.52 -5.21
C TYR A 80 0.08 -15.27 -3.97
N ILE A 81 0.29 -14.56 -2.87
CA ILE A 81 0.71 -15.14 -1.59
C ILE A 81 -0.43 -15.96 -1.02
N ILE A 82 -0.21 -17.24 -0.78
CA ILE A 82 -1.18 -18.14 -0.13
C ILE A 82 -0.86 -18.38 1.35
N GLU A 83 0.40 -18.19 1.75
CA GLU A 83 0.83 -18.36 3.14
C GLU A 83 2.10 -17.56 3.43
N GLU A 84 2.15 -16.94 4.61
CA GLU A 84 3.36 -16.34 5.17
C GLU A 84 3.66 -16.99 6.53
N LEU A 85 4.89 -17.45 6.71
CA LEU A 85 5.39 -18.02 7.96
C LEU A 85 6.39 -17.04 8.58
N GLN A 86 6.14 -16.61 9.82
CA GLN A 86 7.06 -15.80 10.60
C GLN A 86 7.69 -16.64 11.71
N TYR A 87 9.02 -16.68 11.73
CA TYR A 87 9.77 -17.48 12.69
C TYR A 87 10.16 -16.61 13.89
N ASP A 88 9.66 -16.97 15.07
CA ASP A 88 10.03 -16.35 16.33
C ASP A 88 11.08 -17.22 17.02
N LYS A 89 12.17 -16.60 17.51
CA LYS A 89 13.25 -17.28 18.25
C LYS A 89 12.74 -18.03 19.49
N ASN A 90 11.62 -17.60 20.07
CA ASN A 90 11.06 -18.18 21.29
C ASN A 90 10.03 -19.29 21.03
N ARG A 91 9.78 -19.65 19.76
CA ARG A 91 8.75 -20.63 19.38
C ARG A 91 9.34 -21.77 18.56
N LYS A 92 8.82 -22.96 18.82
CA LYS A 92 9.16 -24.16 18.04
C LYS A 92 8.55 -24.13 16.63
N GLU A 93 7.32 -23.61 16.52
CA GLU A 93 6.58 -23.51 15.27
C GLU A 93 6.41 -22.04 14.84
N PRO A 94 6.51 -21.73 13.53
CA PRO A 94 6.30 -20.38 13.04
C PRO A 94 4.83 -19.96 13.12
N TYR A 95 4.58 -18.65 13.24
CA TYR A 95 3.25 -18.10 13.02
C TYR A 95 2.88 -18.21 11.53
N SER A 96 1.76 -18.89 11.23
CA SER A 96 1.26 -19.08 9.88
C SER A 96 0.08 -18.15 9.59
N TYR A 97 0.22 -17.35 8.54
CA TYR A 97 -0.81 -16.44 8.03
C TYR A 97 -1.25 -16.90 6.64
N LYS A 98 -2.35 -17.66 6.59
CA LYS A 98 -2.92 -18.18 5.34
C LYS A 98 -3.85 -17.18 4.67
N LYS A 99 -3.86 -17.21 3.34
CA LYS A 99 -4.72 -16.43 2.47
C LYS A 99 -5.48 -17.36 1.53
N ARG A 100 -6.75 -17.05 1.26
CA ARG A 100 -7.58 -17.79 0.31
C ARG A 100 -8.09 -16.87 -0.77
N TYR A 101 -8.20 -17.44 -1.97
CA TYR A 101 -8.64 -16.74 -3.16
C TYR A 101 -9.83 -17.48 -3.75
N ASN A 102 -10.71 -16.76 -4.44
CA ASN A 102 -11.74 -17.39 -5.28
C ASN A 102 -11.13 -17.89 -6.60
N ASP A 103 -11.93 -18.55 -7.43
CA ASP A 103 -11.51 -19.12 -8.72
C ASP A 103 -11.01 -18.06 -9.72
N LYS A 104 -11.35 -16.79 -9.48
CA LYS A 104 -10.88 -15.65 -10.28
C LYS A 104 -9.55 -15.08 -9.78
N GLY A 105 -9.00 -15.60 -8.68
CA GLY A 105 -7.75 -15.12 -8.09
C GLY A 105 -7.90 -13.88 -7.20
N LEU A 106 -9.11 -13.50 -6.80
CA LEU A 106 -9.34 -12.40 -5.85
C LEU A 106 -9.27 -12.93 -4.42
N LEU A 107 -8.53 -12.23 -3.56
CA LEU A 107 -8.38 -12.57 -2.14
C LEU A 107 -9.75 -12.50 -1.47
N ILE A 108 -10.22 -13.58 -0.84
CA ILE A 108 -11.52 -13.62 -0.13
C ILE A 108 -11.34 -13.70 1.38
N GLU A 109 -10.18 -14.18 1.84
CA GLU A 109 -9.93 -14.40 3.26
C GLU A 109 -8.43 -14.33 3.58
N SER A 110 -8.09 -13.74 4.72
CA SER A 110 -6.77 -13.75 5.35
C SER A 110 -6.87 -14.20 6.81
N HIS A 111 -5.78 -14.12 7.58
CA HIS A 111 -5.80 -14.51 9.00
C HIS A 111 -6.90 -13.80 9.80
N GLU A 112 -6.97 -12.47 9.71
CA GLU A 112 -7.87 -11.64 10.53
C GLU A 112 -9.02 -11.00 9.74
N HIS A 113 -9.01 -11.10 8.41
CA HIS A 113 -9.94 -10.34 7.56
C HIS A 113 -10.62 -11.20 6.49
N THR A 114 -11.84 -10.80 6.11
CA THR A 114 -12.56 -11.24 4.92
C THR A 114 -12.63 -10.11 3.89
N TYR A 115 -12.82 -10.48 2.64
CA TYR A 115 -12.80 -9.55 1.51
C TYR A 115 -13.97 -9.81 0.59
N THR A 116 -14.66 -8.74 0.18
CA THR A 116 -15.74 -8.77 -0.80
C THR A 116 -15.47 -7.76 -1.91
N TYR A 117 -16.08 -7.96 -3.07
CA TYR A 117 -15.83 -7.14 -4.25
C TYR A 117 -17.12 -6.70 -4.93
N GLU A 118 -17.08 -5.49 -5.47
CA GLU A 118 -18.14 -4.91 -6.31
C GLU A 118 -17.49 -4.08 -7.42
N TYR A 119 -18.29 -3.65 -8.41
CA TYR A 119 -17.86 -2.66 -9.40
C TYR A 119 -18.59 -1.35 -9.17
N ASP A 120 -17.86 -0.23 -9.22
CA ASP A 120 -18.46 1.09 -9.16
C ASP A 120 -19.15 1.47 -10.50
N LYS A 121 -19.87 2.60 -10.50
CA LYS A 121 -20.57 3.12 -11.70
C LYS A 121 -19.65 3.41 -12.90
N ASN A 122 -18.34 3.53 -12.67
CA ASN A 122 -17.34 3.79 -13.71
C ASN A 122 -16.68 2.48 -14.20
N GLY A 123 -17.11 1.33 -13.65
CA GLY A 123 -16.56 0.02 -13.94
C GLY A 123 -15.21 -0.25 -13.26
N ASN A 124 -14.87 0.46 -12.17
CA ASN A 124 -13.69 0.18 -11.36
C ASN A 124 -13.98 -0.94 -10.36
N LEU A 125 -12.98 -1.77 -10.05
CA LEU A 125 -13.11 -2.79 -9.01
C LEU A 125 -13.00 -2.13 -7.63
N VAL A 126 -13.94 -2.44 -6.74
CA VAL A 126 -13.94 -2.02 -5.35
C VAL A 126 -13.78 -3.25 -4.48
N GLN A 127 -12.74 -3.26 -3.65
CA GLN A 127 -12.51 -4.25 -2.61
C GLN A 127 -12.94 -3.68 -1.26
N ILE A 128 -13.67 -4.48 -0.49
CA ILE A 128 -14.07 -4.18 0.88
C ILE A 128 -13.43 -5.22 1.79
N LYS A 129 -12.57 -4.77 2.69
CA LYS A 129 -11.86 -5.58 3.69
C LYS A 129 -12.53 -5.37 5.04
N ARG A 130 -12.93 -6.47 5.69
CA ARG A 130 -13.61 -6.48 7.00
C ARG A 130 -12.87 -7.39 7.98
N PRO A 131 -12.75 -7.03 9.27
CA PRO A 131 -12.23 -7.93 10.28
C PRO A 131 -13.22 -9.09 10.55
N LYS A 132 -12.70 -10.29 10.83
CA LYS A 132 -13.52 -11.48 11.08
C LYS A 132 -14.29 -11.44 12.40
N ASN A 133 -13.66 -10.93 13.45
CA ASN A 133 -14.11 -11.09 14.84
C ASN A 133 -14.35 -9.76 15.57
N SER A 134 -14.77 -8.71 14.86
CA SER A 134 -15.09 -7.42 15.49
C SER A 134 -16.56 -7.07 15.33
N ALA A 135 -17.25 -6.90 16.47
CA ALA A 135 -18.62 -6.40 16.55
C ALA A 135 -18.74 -4.91 16.15
N TYR A 136 -17.62 -4.18 16.13
CA TYR A 136 -17.51 -2.76 15.77
C TYR A 136 -16.30 -2.52 14.88
N GLY A 137 -16.12 -3.40 13.89
CA GLY A 137 -14.93 -3.41 13.05
C GLY A 137 -14.96 -2.30 12.02
N GLY A 138 -13.96 -1.42 12.04
CA GLY A 138 -13.71 -0.55 10.90
C GLY A 138 -13.49 -1.38 9.63
N LEU A 139 -13.97 -0.89 8.49
CA LEU A 139 -13.77 -1.50 7.18
C LEU A 139 -12.84 -0.63 6.34
N GLU A 140 -12.13 -1.27 5.42
CA GLU A 140 -11.30 -0.59 4.44
C GLU A 140 -11.88 -0.83 3.05
N ARG A 141 -12.04 0.24 2.28
CA ARG A 141 -12.50 0.21 0.90
C ARG A 141 -11.37 0.66 -0.02
N THR A 142 -10.94 -0.22 -0.91
CA THR A 142 -9.88 0.07 -1.88
C THR A 142 -10.43 -0.03 -3.29
N THR A 143 -10.30 1.04 -4.06
CA THR A 143 -10.79 1.13 -5.44
C THR A 143 -9.61 1.02 -6.41
N TYR A 144 -9.74 0.14 -7.39
CA TYR A 144 -8.76 -0.13 -8.43
C TYR A 144 -9.29 0.31 -9.78
N ASN A 145 -8.46 1.00 -10.56
CA ASN A 145 -8.80 1.32 -11.94
C ASN A 145 -8.76 0.07 -12.83
N LYS A 146 -9.13 0.23 -14.11
CA LYS A 146 -9.11 -0.84 -15.12
C LYS A 146 -7.75 -1.51 -15.34
N ALA A 147 -6.67 -0.87 -14.93
CA ALA A 147 -5.31 -1.43 -14.99
C ALA A 147 -4.90 -2.14 -13.68
N GLY A 148 -5.80 -2.30 -12.71
CA GLY A 148 -5.52 -2.94 -11.43
C GLY A 148 -4.73 -2.08 -10.44
N LYS A 149 -4.53 -0.80 -10.73
CA LYS A 149 -3.84 0.14 -9.83
C LYS A 149 -4.81 0.77 -8.84
N ILE A 150 -4.38 0.90 -7.60
CA ILE A 150 -5.14 1.60 -6.56
C ILE A 150 -5.28 3.05 -6.98
N ILE A 151 -6.51 3.58 -6.99
CA ILE A 151 -6.79 5.00 -7.22
C ILE A 151 -7.36 5.67 -5.98
N ARG A 152 -7.93 4.90 -5.04
CA ARG A 152 -8.49 5.42 -3.80
C ARG A 152 -8.50 4.35 -2.70
N THR A 153 -8.15 4.75 -1.48
CA THR A 153 -8.31 3.91 -0.27
C THR A 153 -9.02 4.73 0.79
N GLN A 154 -10.05 4.15 1.38
CA GLN A 154 -10.84 4.77 2.44
C GLN A 154 -10.92 3.83 3.62
N THR A 155 -10.73 4.34 4.83
CA THR A 155 -11.03 3.59 6.04
C THR A 155 -12.28 4.16 6.67
N PHE A 156 -13.14 3.28 7.17
CA PHE A 156 -14.35 3.68 7.84
C PHE A 156 -14.47 2.99 9.18
N THR A 157 -15.09 3.66 10.15
CA THR A 157 -15.48 3.08 11.42
C THR A 157 -17.00 3.00 11.53
N GLN A 158 -17.50 1.95 12.17
CA GLN A 158 -18.91 1.83 12.46
C GLN A 158 -19.27 2.80 13.60
N ASN A 159 -20.19 3.73 13.38
CA ASN A 159 -20.69 4.60 14.46
C ASN A 159 -21.79 3.88 15.25
N GLN A 160 -21.75 3.98 16.59
CA GLN A 160 -22.64 3.27 17.52
C GLN A 160 -23.97 3.99 17.84
N TYR A 161 -24.46 4.92 17.00
CA TYR A 161 -25.73 5.64 17.25
C TYR A 161 -26.73 5.52 16.08
N ASP A 162 -28.03 5.28 16.27
CA ASP A 162 -28.75 4.24 17.04
C ASP A 162 -30.15 4.05 16.39
N LYS A 163 -30.96 3.13 16.96
CA LYS A 163 -32.37 2.90 16.60
C LYS A 163 -33.32 4.09 16.88
N ALA A 164 -32.84 5.26 17.35
CA ALA A 164 -33.65 6.41 17.77
C ALA A 164 -33.62 7.61 16.80
N GLY A 165 -32.96 7.52 15.64
CA GLY A 165 -33.28 8.37 14.48
C GLY A 165 -32.87 9.85 14.57
N VAL A 166 -31.82 10.20 15.32
CA VAL A 166 -31.28 11.57 15.34
C VAL A 166 -30.15 11.75 14.31
N LYS A 167 -30.29 12.74 13.43
CA LYS A 167 -29.35 13.10 12.35
C LYS A 167 -28.24 14.03 12.85
N ILE A 168 -26.98 13.74 12.48
CA ILE A 168 -25.84 14.67 12.61
C ILE A 168 -25.10 14.73 11.24
N THR A 169 -25.68 15.43 10.27
CA THR A 169 -25.26 16.72 9.65
C THR A 169 -24.24 16.69 8.50
N ASP A 170 -23.64 15.57 8.09
CA ASP A 170 -22.84 15.59 6.84
C ASP A 170 -22.77 14.23 6.10
N ASP A 171 -23.61 14.07 5.07
CA ASP A 171 -23.76 12.83 4.28
C ASP A 171 -22.51 12.48 3.44
N SER A 172 -21.58 13.43 3.28
CA SER A 172 -20.35 13.29 2.49
C SER A 172 -19.32 12.32 3.10
N ASN A 173 -19.44 12.03 4.40
CA ASN A 173 -18.48 11.25 5.17
C ASN A 173 -18.96 9.83 5.51
N TYR A 174 -20.09 9.36 4.96
CA TYR A 174 -20.66 8.08 5.37
C TYR A 174 -20.86 7.09 4.21
N LEU A 175 -20.55 5.82 4.47
CA LEU A 175 -20.86 4.69 3.60
C LEU A 175 -21.99 3.87 4.23
N LYS A 176 -23.08 3.69 3.48
CA LYS A 176 -24.15 2.76 3.85
C LYS A 176 -23.87 1.41 3.20
N ASP A 177 -23.77 0.36 3.99
CA ASP A 177 -23.53 -0.98 3.46
C ASP A 177 -24.83 -1.67 3.00
N LYS A 178 -24.68 -2.88 2.43
CA LYS A 178 -25.81 -3.68 1.93
C LYS A 178 -26.82 -4.08 3.01
N ASN A 179 -26.41 -4.10 4.28
CA ASN A 179 -27.27 -4.42 5.42
C ASN A 179 -27.91 -3.15 6.01
N GLY A 180 -27.58 -1.97 5.46
CA GLY A 180 -28.10 -0.68 5.87
C GLY A 180 -27.33 -0.02 7.01
N GLU A 181 -26.18 -0.57 7.41
CA GLU A 181 -25.32 -0.03 8.46
C GLU A 181 -24.57 1.22 7.97
N LEU A 182 -24.36 2.19 8.86
CA LEU A 182 -23.66 3.45 8.56
C LEU A 182 -22.22 3.41 9.07
N TYR A 183 -21.30 3.76 8.19
CA TYR A 183 -19.86 3.79 8.46
C TYR A 183 -19.30 5.19 8.19
N GLN A 184 -18.59 5.78 9.15
CA GLN A 184 -17.97 7.09 9.01
C GLN A 184 -16.55 6.95 8.45
N SER A 185 -16.22 7.72 7.41
CA SER A 185 -14.89 7.80 6.81
C SER A 185 -13.92 8.44 7.80
N LEU A 186 -12.82 7.76 8.12
CA LEU A 186 -11.73 8.25 8.97
C LEU A 186 -10.57 8.78 8.15
N THR A 187 -10.23 8.07 7.08
CA THR A 187 -9.17 8.46 6.15
C THR A 187 -9.64 8.28 4.72
N ASP A 188 -9.13 9.12 3.83
CA ASP A 188 -9.42 9.05 2.41
C ASP A 188 -8.16 9.45 1.64
N TYR A 189 -7.56 8.48 0.97
CA TYR A 189 -6.35 8.67 0.18
C TYR A 189 -6.63 8.49 -1.29
N SER A 190 -6.15 9.41 -2.12
CA SER A 190 -6.17 9.30 -3.58
C SER A 190 -4.77 9.07 -4.14
N TYR A 191 -4.67 8.22 -5.14
CA TYR A 191 -3.39 7.84 -5.76
C TYR A 191 -3.37 8.37 -7.19
N ILE A 192 -2.43 9.28 -7.45
CA ILE A 192 -2.31 10.01 -8.72
C ILE A 192 -1.08 9.49 -9.45
N TYR A 193 -1.26 9.13 -10.71
CA TYR A 193 -0.21 8.59 -11.57
C TYR A 193 0.03 9.53 -12.75
N ASN A 194 1.26 9.57 -13.25
CA ASN A 194 1.55 10.22 -14.52
C ASN A 194 1.04 9.39 -15.71
N LYS A 195 1.17 9.93 -16.93
CA LYS A 195 0.78 9.26 -18.17
C LYS A 195 1.47 7.90 -18.41
N ASP A 196 2.68 7.73 -17.87
CA ASP A 196 3.47 6.50 -17.97
C ASP A 196 3.09 5.49 -16.86
N GLY A 197 2.12 5.85 -16.01
CA GLY A 197 1.63 5.02 -14.91
C GLY A 197 2.53 5.00 -13.67
N LYS A 198 3.52 5.89 -13.53
CA LYS A 198 4.31 6.04 -12.31
C LYS A 198 3.53 6.85 -11.27
N LEU A 199 3.54 6.41 -10.02
CA LEU A 199 2.88 7.10 -8.91
C LEU A 199 3.53 8.47 -8.69
N GLN A 200 2.76 9.54 -8.63
CA GLN A 200 3.24 10.91 -8.44
C GLN A 200 2.85 11.46 -7.08
N GLU A 201 1.68 11.09 -6.59
CA GLU A 201 1.15 11.66 -5.36
C GLU A 201 0.23 10.63 -4.67
N ILE A 202 0.38 10.51 -3.36
CA ILE A 202 -0.65 9.97 -2.48
C ILE A 202 -1.21 11.16 -1.73
N ARG A 203 -2.41 11.58 -2.11
CA ARG A 203 -3.10 12.72 -1.52
C ARG A 203 -3.93 12.26 -0.34
N ASP A 204 -3.72 12.86 0.81
CA ASP A 204 -4.65 12.77 1.93
C ASP A 204 -5.77 13.80 1.69
N ASN A 205 -6.99 13.31 1.47
CA ASN A 205 -8.16 14.14 1.22
C ASN A 205 -8.80 14.67 2.51
N VAL A 206 -8.34 14.23 3.68
CA VAL A 206 -8.83 14.65 4.99
C VAL A 206 -7.89 15.70 5.60
N PHE A 207 -6.58 15.44 5.57
CA PHE A 207 -5.57 16.33 6.16
C PHE A 207 -4.56 16.82 5.11
N SER A 208 -4.42 18.13 4.97
CA SER A 208 -3.48 18.73 4.00
C SER A 208 -2.00 18.37 4.25
N SER A 209 -1.63 18.00 5.49
CA SER A 209 -0.28 17.62 5.89
C SER A 209 0.10 16.17 5.57
N GLY A 210 -0.86 15.33 5.18
CA GLY A 210 -0.66 13.89 4.93
C GLY A 210 -0.24 13.54 3.50
N THR A 211 -0.16 14.51 2.59
CA THR A 211 0.15 14.25 1.18
C THR A 211 1.63 13.88 0.98
N ILE A 212 1.86 12.77 0.27
CA ILE A 212 3.18 12.28 -0.12
C ILE A 212 3.37 12.53 -1.61
N LYS A 213 4.45 13.22 -2.00
CA LYS A 213 4.84 13.43 -3.39
C LYS A 213 5.99 12.53 -3.78
N TYR A 214 5.97 12.04 -5.01
CA TYR A 214 7.00 11.18 -5.58
C TYR A 214 7.69 11.88 -6.76
N SER A 215 9.02 11.94 -6.74
CA SER A 215 9.83 12.35 -7.88
C SER A 215 10.75 11.21 -8.33
N TYR A 216 11.09 11.23 -9.62
CA TYR A 216 11.97 10.26 -10.24
C TYR A 216 12.97 11.02 -11.11
N GLU A 217 14.23 10.95 -10.75
CA GLU A 217 15.31 11.68 -11.39
C GLU A 217 16.41 10.70 -11.82
N PHE A 218 17.31 11.17 -12.68
CA PHE A 218 18.52 10.44 -13.06
C PHE A 218 19.72 11.36 -12.85
N GLU A 219 20.55 11.03 -11.88
CA GLU A 219 21.65 11.88 -11.41
C GLU A 219 22.87 11.00 -11.14
N ASP A 220 24.05 11.44 -11.57
CA ASP A 220 25.32 10.73 -11.39
C ASP A 220 25.29 9.25 -11.84
N GLY A 221 24.54 8.95 -12.89
CA GLY A 221 24.39 7.58 -13.41
C GLY A 221 23.45 6.68 -12.60
N LEU A 222 22.75 7.23 -11.60
CA LEU A 222 21.83 6.53 -10.72
C LEU A 222 20.38 6.99 -10.95
N TYR A 223 19.44 6.06 -10.83
CA TYR A 223 18.02 6.39 -10.76
C TYR A 223 17.66 6.77 -9.32
N VAL A 224 17.07 7.95 -9.14
CA VAL A 224 16.73 8.48 -7.83
C VAL A 224 15.22 8.50 -7.69
N LYS A 225 14.71 7.86 -6.62
CA LYS A 225 13.31 7.91 -6.22
C LYS A 225 13.21 8.70 -4.93
N THR A 226 12.47 9.80 -4.96
CA THR A 226 12.16 10.59 -3.77
C THR A 226 10.70 10.37 -3.38
N ALA A 227 10.44 10.16 -2.09
CA ALA A 227 9.11 10.24 -1.49
C ALA A 227 9.14 11.33 -0.40
N GLU A 228 8.39 12.41 -0.59
CA GLU A 228 8.48 13.62 0.22
C GLU A 228 7.13 13.94 0.88
N LEU A 229 7.20 14.21 2.18
CA LEU A 229 6.13 14.71 3.03
C LEU A 229 6.58 16.03 3.66
N VAL A 230 5.63 16.81 4.17
CA VAL A 230 5.91 18.10 4.83
C VAL A 230 7.00 18.00 5.92
N THR A 231 7.05 16.90 6.66
CA THR A 231 7.96 16.75 7.81
C THR A 231 9.18 15.86 7.55
N ARG A 232 9.23 15.17 6.41
CA ARG A 232 10.27 14.19 6.12
C ARG A 232 10.39 13.87 4.63
N LYS A 233 11.56 13.43 4.23
CA LYS A 233 11.87 12.98 2.87
C LYS A 233 12.63 11.66 2.92
N PHE A 234 12.28 10.76 2.01
CA PHE A 234 12.96 9.49 1.77
C PHE A 234 13.55 9.53 0.37
N VAL A 235 14.82 9.16 0.22
CA VAL A 235 15.50 9.12 -1.07
C VAL A 235 16.18 7.78 -1.23
N THR A 236 15.80 7.05 -2.27
CA THR A 236 16.42 5.77 -2.63
C THR A 236 17.09 5.90 -3.98
N TYR A 237 18.33 5.44 -4.07
CA TYR A 237 19.14 5.48 -5.28
C TYR A 237 19.33 4.07 -5.78
N TYR A 238 19.16 3.90 -7.08
CA TYR A 238 19.29 2.63 -7.76
C TYR A 238 20.35 2.70 -8.85
N ASP A 239 21.14 1.64 -8.98
CA ASP A 239 22.00 1.47 -10.14
C ASP A 239 21.19 1.06 -11.39
N LYS A 240 21.88 0.92 -12.53
CA LYS A 240 21.29 0.50 -13.81
C LYS A 240 20.62 -0.89 -13.77
N ASP A 241 21.03 -1.74 -12.82
CA ASP A 241 20.52 -3.11 -12.67
C ASP A 241 19.36 -3.15 -11.66
N GLY A 242 18.93 -1.98 -11.16
CA GLY A 242 17.83 -1.82 -10.21
C GLY A 242 18.19 -2.22 -8.77
N ASN A 243 19.48 -2.30 -8.42
CA ASN A 243 19.88 -2.51 -7.02
C ASN A 243 19.79 -1.20 -6.25
N GLU A 244 19.25 -1.25 -5.04
CA GLU A 244 19.43 -0.17 -4.09
C GLU A 244 20.93 -0.03 -3.76
N VAL A 245 21.47 1.17 -3.97
CA VAL A 245 22.88 1.48 -3.69
C VAL A 245 23.03 2.50 -2.56
N LYS A 246 22.01 3.33 -2.35
CA LYS A 246 21.98 4.32 -1.27
C LYS A 246 20.54 4.59 -0.84
N TYR A 247 20.34 4.77 0.46
CA TYR A 247 19.06 5.18 1.04
C TYR A 247 19.28 6.29 2.07
N LYS A 248 18.43 7.31 2.04
CA LYS A 248 18.41 8.40 3.02
C LYS A 248 17.01 8.63 3.55
N TRP A 249 16.89 8.73 4.87
CA TRP A 249 15.71 9.27 5.56
C TRP A 249 16.10 10.59 6.24
N ILE A 250 15.42 11.66 5.85
CA ILE A 250 15.66 13.02 6.30
C ILE A 250 14.40 13.55 6.97
N THR A 251 14.51 14.28 8.07
CA THR A 251 13.40 14.98 8.73
C THR A 251 13.63 16.49 8.78
N TYR A 252 12.53 17.24 8.73
CA TYR A 252 12.51 18.71 8.81
C TYR A 252 12.02 19.20 10.18
N SER A 253 12.45 18.54 11.25
CA SER A 253 11.93 18.76 12.62
C SER A 253 12.13 20.19 13.15
N LEU A 254 13.03 20.97 12.55
CA LEU A 254 13.33 22.36 12.89
C LEU A 254 12.99 23.34 11.74
N GLY A 255 12.16 22.91 10.79
CA GLY A 255 11.83 23.64 9.56
C GLY A 255 12.53 23.08 8.31
N PRO A 256 12.07 23.46 7.11
CA PRO A 256 12.61 22.96 5.83
C PRO A 256 14.09 23.30 5.64
N ASP A 257 14.55 24.42 6.20
CA ASP A 257 15.93 24.91 6.09
C ASP A 257 16.92 24.20 7.03
N LYS A 258 16.43 23.32 7.90
CA LYS A 258 17.23 22.57 8.88
C LYS A 258 16.98 21.07 8.77
N PRO A 259 17.30 20.43 7.62
CA PRO A 259 17.14 19.00 7.45
C PRO A 259 18.09 18.24 8.37
N ARG A 260 17.60 17.14 8.96
CA ARG A 260 18.41 16.19 9.72
C ARG A 260 18.31 14.80 9.09
N THR A 261 19.45 14.24 8.71
CA THR A 261 19.54 12.83 8.32
C THR A 261 19.30 11.96 9.55
N GLN A 262 18.20 11.19 9.54
CA GLN A 262 17.90 10.20 10.56
C GLN A 262 18.61 8.88 10.27
N LEU A 263 18.65 8.48 8.99
CA LEU A 263 19.30 7.26 8.56
C LEU A 263 19.90 7.46 7.17
N HIS A 264 21.16 7.06 7.00
CA HIS A 264 21.81 6.97 5.70
C HIS A 264 22.46 5.59 5.59
N LEU A 265 22.03 4.83 4.58
CA LEU A 265 22.56 3.53 4.25
C LEU A 265 23.26 3.56 2.91
N VAL A 266 24.39 2.87 2.83
CA VAL A 266 25.10 2.57 1.58
C VAL A 266 25.18 1.06 1.43
N PHE A 267 24.64 0.54 0.33
CA PHE A 267 24.63 -0.88 0.06
C PHE A 267 25.93 -1.27 -0.64
N LYS A 268 26.77 -2.02 0.07
CA LYS A 268 28.14 -2.36 -0.38
C LYS A 268 28.18 -3.62 -1.24
N GLU A 269 27.26 -4.53 -0.98
CA GLU A 269 27.17 -5.80 -1.68
C GLU A 269 25.72 -6.10 -2.02
N ASN A 270 25.48 -6.47 -3.27
CA ASN A 270 24.22 -7.00 -3.75
C ASN A 270 24.54 -8.23 -4.61
N LYS A 271 23.80 -9.33 -4.43
CA LYS A 271 23.86 -10.50 -5.32
C LYS A 271 22.47 -10.84 -5.80
N ARG A 272 22.38 -11.33 -7.03
CA ARG A 272 21.14 -11.78 -7.64
C ARG A 272 21.27 -13.21 -8.11
N ASP A 273 20.15 -13.90 -8.21
CA ASP A 273 20.10 -15.19 -8.88
C ASP A 273 20.02 -15.06 -10.41
N LYS A 274 19.93 -16.21 -11.08
CA LYS A 274 19.84 -16.30 -12.54
C LYS A 274 18.60 -15.63 -13.16
N TYR A 275 17.56 -15.36 -12.37
CA TYR A 275 16.36 -14.66 -12.83
C TYR A 275 16.42 -13.15 -12.54
N GLY A 276 17.46 -12.70 -11.85
CA GLY A 276 17.64 -11.30 -11.47
C GLY A 276 16.96 -10.94 -10.15
N ASN A 277 16.57 -11.91 -9.31
CA ASN A 277 16.04 -11.61 -7.98
C ASN A 277 17.16 -11.43 -6.96
N LEU A 278 17.02 -10.46 -6.04
CA LEU A 278 17.98 -10.19 -4.98
C LEU A 278 18.10 -11.39 -4.03
N THR A 279 19.27 -11.98 -3.89
CA THR A 279 19.54 -13.10 -2.97
C THR A 279 20.40 -12.72 -1.78
N TYR A 280 21.08 -11.59 -1.86
CA TYR A 280 21.99 -11.13 -0.83
C TYR A 280 22.14 -9.61 -0.88
N GLN A 281 22.12 -8.96 0.27
CA GLN A 281 22.36 -7.53 0.38
C GLN A 281 23.01 -7.19 1.71
N VAL A 282 24.00 -6.28 1.69
CA VAL A 282 24.63 -5.71 2.90
C VAL A 282 24.59 -4.20 2.83
N ALA A 283 24.03 -3.58 3.86
CA ALA A 283 23.95 -2.15 4.04
C ALA A 283 24.85 -1.71 5.20
N ASN A 284 25.72 -0.74 4.94
CA ASN A 284 26.45 -0.02 5.98
C ASN A 284 25.71 1.25 6.37
N ARG A 285 25.75 1.63 7.65
CA ARG A 285 25.29 2.95 8.08
C ARG A 285 26.39 3.98 7.88
N ILE A 286 25.99 5.12 7.33
CA ILE A 286 26.80 6.33 7.29
C ILE A 286 26.27 7.29 8.36
N GLU A 287 27.15 7.76 9.22
CA GLU A 287 26.83 8.74 10.25
C GLU A 287 27.18 10.15 9.77
N GLU A 288 26.16 11.01 9.67
CA GLU A 288 26.28 12.40 9.22
C GLU A 288 26.05 13.33 10.42
N LEU A 289 27.09 13.54 11.23
CA LEU A 289 27.04 14.43 12.41
C LEU A 289 27.00 15.92 12.02
N ASP A 290 27.60 16.24 10.87
CA ASP A 290 27.71 17.60 10.33
C ASP A 290 27.26 17.55 8.86
N PRO A 291 26.18 18.25 8.48
CA PRO A 291 25.65 18.24 7.12
C PRO A 291 26.61 18.83 6.07
N GLU A 292 27.61 19.61 6.49
CA GLU A 292 28.62 20.19 5.60
C GLU A 292 29.83 19.25 5.38
N LYS A 293 29.90 18.15 6.12
CA LYS A 293 31.00 17.18 6.04
C LYS A 293 30.56 15.85 5.45
N LYS A 294 31.52 15.14 4.86
CA LYS A 294 31.33 13.77 4.40
C LYS A 294 31.04 12.88 5.61
N GLY A 295 29.95 12.12 5.56
CA GLY A 295 29.58 11.19 6.63
C GLY A 295 30.59 10.05 6.80
N THR A 296 30.62 9.49 8.00
CA THR A 296 31.54 8.42 8.40
C THR A 296 30.87 7.06 8.26
N ASP A 297 31.52 6.09 7.61
CA ASP A 297 31.06 4.70 7.56
C ASP A 297 31.29 4.05 8.93
N VAL A 298 30.21 3.64 9.60
CA VAL A 298 30.27 3.06 10.94
C VAL A 298 30.09 1.53 10.94
N GLY A 299 30.09 0.91 9.75
CA GLY A 299 29.96 -0.53 9.58
C GLY A 299 28.54 -1.00 9.26
N ILE A 300 28.36 -2.32 9.33
CA ILE A 300 27.16 -3.02 8.87
C ILE A 300 25.96 -2.65 9.76
N TYR A 301 24.88 -2.23 9.11
CA TYR A 301 23.60 -1.94 9.72
C TYR A 301 22.60 -3.08 9.51
N GLU A 302 22.50 -3.56 8.26
CA GLU A 302 21.60 -4.64 7.87
C GLU A 302 22.30 -5.60 6.92
N LYS A 303 22.03 -6.89 7.09
CA LYS A 303 22.33 -7.93 6.11
C LYS A 303 21.07 -8.71 5.80
N LYS A 304 20.80 -8.94 4.52
CA LYS A 304 19.66 -9.70 4.03
C LYS A 304 20.13 -10.88 3.18
N ILE A 305 19.56 -12.05 3.43
CA ILE A 305 19.76 -13.27 2.64
C ILE A 305 18.38 -13.74 2.19
N ILE A 306 18.22 -13.96 0.90
CA ILE A 306 16.96 -14.43 0.32
C ILE A 306 17.22 -15.68 -0.52
N GLU A 307 16.46 -16.72 -0.21
CA GLU A 307 16.47 -17.98 -0.94
C GLU A 307 15.14 -18.12 -1.67
N TYR A 308 15.19 -18.54 -2.94
CA TYR A 308 14.01 -18.73 -3.77
C TYR A 308 13.87 -20.16 -4.24
N GLU A 309 12.63 -20.63 -4.28
CA GLU A 309 12.21 -21.82 -5.00
C GLU A 309 11.29 -21.37 -6.14
N TYR A 310 11.47 -21.96 -7.32
CA TYR A 310 10.68 -21.64 -8.51
C TYR A 310 9.76 -22.80 -8.89
N TYR A 311 8.64 -22.48 -9.52
CA TYR A 311 7.89 -23.49 -10.28
C TYR A 311 8.69 -23.90 -11.51
N GLU A 312 8.58 -25.18 -11.86
CA GLU A 312 9.06 -25.75 -13.13
C GLU A 312 8.31 -25.16 -14.33
#